data_AF-A0A9C9KYI1-F1
#
_entry.id   AF-A0A9C9KYI1-F1
#
_cell.length_a   1.000
_cell.length_b   1.000
_cell.length_c   1.000
_cell.angle_alpha   90.00
_cell.angle_beta   90.00
_cell.angle_gamma   90.00
#
_symmetry.space_group_name_H-M   'P 1'
#
loop_
_entity.id
_entity.type
_entity.pdbx_description
1 polymer ?
#
loop_
_entity_poly.entity_id
_entity_poly.type
_entity_poly.pdbx_seq_one_letter_code
_entity_poly.pdbx_strand_id
1 'polypeptide(L)'
;MGQIIKFLTLVLVLFSVVSCAAFTEVSSSTSSTVDTVTPDVTLNSFVEQRYVAIREDAANGGGENLDALAHLLGKADRRAFAQFMQADFDRIFTDVDQPVDILARINTRALNKDS
;
A
#
# COMPACT_ATOMS: atom_id res chain seq x y z
N MET A 1 -19.31 25.22 41.44
CA MET A 1 -20.48 25.42 40.55
C MET A 1 -20.22 26.67 39.71
N GLY A 2 -20.31 26.56 38.37
CA GLY A 2 -20.36 27.67 37.39
C GLY A 2 -19.03 28.36 37.07
N GLN A 3 -18.20 27.91 36.11
CA GLN A 3 -18.27 28.14 34.65
C GLN A 3 -18.58 29.58 34.22
N ILE A 4 -17.57 30.31 33.71
CA ILE A 4 -17.66 31.20 32.53
C ILE A 4 -16.26 31.30 31.87
N ILE A 5 -15.84 30.28 31.13
CA ILE A 5 -15.60 30.28 29.67
C ILE A 5 -15.06 31.63 29.15
N LYS A 6 -13.74 31.72 29.00
CA LYS A 6 -13.06 32.78 28.25
C LYS A 6 -13.21 32.50 26.76
N PHE A 7 -14.12 33.22 26.12
CA PHE A 7 -14.22 33.35 24.66
C PHE A 7 -13.08 34.23 24.14
N LEU A 8 -12.09 33.62 23.49
CA LEU A 8 -11.05 34.25 22.66
C LEU A 8 -10.40 33.06 21.92
N THR A 9 -10.36 32.90 20.60
CA THR A 9 -10.35 33.87 19.51
C THR A 9 -10.70 33.10 18.23
N LEU A 10 -11.60 33.67 17.44
CA LEU A 10 -11.95 33.29 16.07
C LEU A 10 -10.86 33.78 15.11
N VAL A 11 -10.15 32.89 14.38
CA VAL A 11 -9.46 33.22 13.12
C VAL A 11 -9.41 31.94 12.25
N LEU A 12 -10.38 31.75 11.37
CA LEU A 12 -10.31 31.97 9.91
C LEU A 12 -9.40 30.98 9.16
N VAL A 13 -10.07 29.93 8.64
CA VAL A 13 -9.61 29.07 7.54
C VAL A 13 -9.42 29.94 6.30
N LEU A 14 -8.22 29.90 5.72
CA LEU A 14 -7.95 30.38 4.36
C LEU A 14 -7.04 29.39 3.65
N PHE A 15 -7.66 28.59 2.78
CA PHE A 15 -7.00 27.90 1.68
C PHE A 15 -6.37 28.93 0.75
N SER A 16 -5.13 28.72 0.33
CA SER A 16 -4.59 29.27 -0.92
C SER A 16 -3.45 28.40 -1.43
N VAL A 17 -3.76 27.67 -2.50
CA VAL A 17 -2.82 27.01 -3.41
C VAL A 17 -2.17 28.07 -4.29
N VAL A 18 -0.84 28.15 -4.29
CA VAL A 18 -0.06 28.77 -5.38
C VAL A 18 1.14 27.89 -5.65
N SER A 19 1.05 27.20 -6.78
CA SER A 19 2.14 26.57 -7.50
C SER A 19 2.88 27.63 -8.32
N CYS A 20 4.21 27.64 -8.25
CA CYS A 20 5.02 28.19 -9.33
C CYS A 20 6.28 27.33 -9.48
N ALA A 21 6.41 26.76 -10.68
CA ALA A 21 7.43 25.81 -11.07
C ALA A 21 8.78 26.51 -11.28
N ALA A 22 9.82 25.94 -10.70
CA ALA A 22 11.19 26.18 -11.10
C ALA A 22 11.98 24.88 -10.88
N PHE A 23 11.77 23.90 -11.76
CA PHE A 23 12.74 22.83 -11.94
C PHE A 23 13.35 23.00 -13.31
N THR A 24 14.60 23.44 -13.28
CA THR A 24 15.51 23.56 -14.40
C THR A 24 15.60 22.22 -15.13
N GLU A 25 15.38 22.29 -16.44
CA GLU A 25 15.58 21.20 -17.38
C GLU A 25 17.00 20.63 -17.25
N VAL A 26 17.09 19.38 -16.82
CA VAL A 26 18.12 18.45 -17.29
C VAL A 26 17.35 17.28 -17.88
N SER A 27 17.00 17.41 -19.16
CA SER A 27 16.61 16.29 -20.01
C SER A 27 17.84 15.42 -20.26
N SER A 28 18.19 14.60 -19.27
CA SER A 28 18.99 13.41 -19.52
C SER A 28 18.03 12.36 -20.08
N SER A 29 17.94 12.32 -21.40
CA SER A 29 17.32 11.24 -22.16
C SER A 29 17.80 9.88 -21.66
N THR A 30 17.04 9.22 -20.79
CA THR A 30 17.07 7.76 -20.71
C THR A 30 16.06 7.26 -21.72
N SER A 31 16.59 7.01 -22.91
CA SER A 31 16.07 6.17 -23.98
C SER A 31 14.86 5.33 -23.58
N SER A 32 13.76 5.54 -24.30
CA SER A 32 12.57 4.71 -24.30
C SER A 32 12.93 3.24 -24.60
N THR A 33 13.18 2.47 -23.55
CA THR A 33 12.73 1.08 -23.54
C THR A 33 11.37 1.13 -22.89
N VAL A 34 10.32 1.00 -23.71
CA VAL A 34 9.11 0.30 -23.26
C VAL A 34 9.56 -1.12 -22.95
N ASP A 35 10.21 -1.26 -21.81
CA ASP A 35 10.27 -2.54 -21.14
C ASP A 35 8.88 -2.63 -20.54
N THR A 36 7.97 -3.24 -21.28
CA THR A 36 6.72 -3.73 -20.70
C THR A 36 7.17 -4.79 -19.71
N VAL A 37 7.64 -4.36 -18.53
CA VAL A 37 7.80 -5.25 -17.40
C VAL A 37 6.42 -5.83 -17.20
N THR A 38 6.28 -7.10 -17.54
CA THR A 38 5.09 -7.89 -17.28
C THR A 38 4.69 -7.59 -15.82
N PRO A 39 3.45 -7.17 -15.53
CA PRO A 39 3.02 -6.81 -14.17
C PRO A 39 3.46 -7.85 -13.11
N ASP A 40 3.50 -9.12 -13.52
CA ASP A 40 3.95 -10.26 -12.72
C ASP A 40 5.42 -10.18 -12.27
N VAL A 41 6.35 -9.69 -13.12
CA VAL A 41 7.77 -9.53 -12.75
C VAL A 41 7.94 -8.43 -11.70
N THR A 42 7.19 -7.33 -11.84
CA THR A 42 7.18 -6.23 -10.87
C THR A 42 6.57 -6.66 -9.53
N LEU A 43 5.50 -7.46 -9.56
CA LEU A 43 4.86 -7.97 -8.35
C LEU A 43 5.76 -8.96 -7.60
N ASN A 44 6.38 -9.91 -8.30
CA ASN A 44 7.28 -10.89 -7.68
C ASN A 44 8.49 -10.19 -7.03
N SER A 45 9.15 -9.30 -7.77
CA SER A 45 10.30 -8.55 -7.25
C SER A 45 9.93 -7.64 -6.07
N PHE A 46 8.74 -7.04 -6.09
CA PHE A 46 8.23 -6.28 -4.95
C PHE A 46 8.08 -7.16 -3.70
N VAL A 47 7.45 -8.32 -3.84
CA VAL A 47 7.25 -9.25 -2.73
C VAL A 47 8.57 -9.79 -2.19
N GLU A 48 9.52 -10.14 -3.07
CA GLU A 48 10.85 -10.60 -2.66
C GLU A 48 11.59 -9.54 -1.83
N GLN A 49 11.58 -8.28 -2.29
CA GLN A 49 12.29 -7.19 -1.62
C GLN A 49 11.61 -6.73 -0.34
N ARG A 50 10.28 -6.78 -0.28
CA ARG A 50 9.48 -6.22 0.81
C ARG A 50 8.86 -7.27 1.71
N TYR A 51 9.21 -8.55 1.57
CA TYR A 51 8.59 -9.66 2.29
C TYR A 51 8.43 -9.42 3.79
N VAL A 52 9.51 -9.03 4.47
CA VAL A 52 9.51 -8.79 5.92
C VAL A 52 8.53 -7.67 6.29
N ALA A 53 8.58 -6.56 5.56
CA ALA A 53 7.71 -5.41 5.80
C ALA A 53 6.23 -5.73 5.47
N ILE A 54 5.96 -6.48 4.40
CA ILE A 54 4.62 -6.97 4.06
C ILE A 54 4.07 -7.86 5.19
N ARG A 55 4.90 -8.76 5.74
CA ARG A 55 4.52 -9.62 6.85
C ARG A 55 4.24 -8.81 8.11
N GLU A 56 5.09 -7.86 8.46
CA GLU A 56 4.87 -6.98 9.61
C GLU A 56 3.57 -6.17 9.47
N ASP A 57 3.36 -5.53 8.31
CA ASP A 57 2.15 -4.77 8.01
C ASP A 57 0.91 -5.68 8.07
N ALA A 58 0.99 -6.92 7.58
CA ALA A 58 -0.10 -7.89 7.64
C ALA A 58 -0.43 -8.33 9.08
N ALA A 59 0.57 -8.55 9.93
CA ALA A 59 0.34 -8.83 11.35
C ALA A 59 -0.34 -7.64 12.06
N ASN A 60 0.06 -6.42 11.71
CA ASN A 60 -0.48 -5.18 12.27
C ASN A 60 -1.87 -4.81 11.73
N GLY A 61 -2.31 -5.43 10.63
CA GLY A 61 -3.61 -5.15 10.01
C GLY A 61 -3.60 -3.98 9.04
N GLY A 62 -2.43 -3.58 8.55
CA GLY A 62 -2.27 -2.52 7.56
C GLY A 62 -0.87 -1.91 7.56
N GLY A 63 -0.55 -1.19 6.49
CA GLY A 63 0.70 -0.48 6.30
C GLY A 63 0.98 -0.19 4.83
N GLU A 64 1.99 0.63 4.56
CA GLU A 64 2.29 1.12 3.21
C GLU A 64 2.64 -0.02 2.24
N ASN A 65 3.30 -1.08 2.73
CA ASN A 65 3.68 -2.22 1.88
C ASN A 65 2.47 -3.07 1.52
N LEU A 66 1.50 -3.19 2.44
CA LEU A 66 0.22 -3.83 2.18
C LEU A 66 -0.64 -3.04 1.19
N ASP A 67 -0.66 -1.72 1.32
CA ASP A 67 -1.39 -0.84 0.39
C ASP A 67 -0.78 -0.89 -1.02
N ALA A 68 0.55 -0.91 -1.12
CA ALA A 68 1.26 -1.09 -2.37
C ALA A 68 1.01 -2.49 -2.97
N LEU A 69 1.05 -3.54 -2.15
CA LEU A 69 0.71 -4.91 -2.59
C LEU A 69 -0.73 -5.00 -3.11
N ALA A 70 -1.69 -4.39 -2.40
CA ALA A 70 -3.08 -4.31 -2.81
C ALA A 70 -3.22 -3.63 -4.18
N HIS A 71 -2.49 -2.53 -4.39
CA HIS A 71 -2.49 -1.80 -5.66
C HIS A 71 -1.93 -2.64 -6.80
N LEU A 72 -0.81 -3.32 -6.59
CA LEU A 72 -0.20 -4.21 -7.59
C LEU A 72 -1.09 -5.41 -7.91
N LEU A 73 -1.86 -5.91 -6.94
CA LEU A 73 -2.86 -6.97 -7.11
C LEU A 73 -4.21 -6.47 -7.67
N GLY A 74 -4.33 -5.17 -7.99
CA GLY A 74 -5.57 -4.58 -8.52
C GLY A 74 -6.73 -4.55 -7.52
N LYS A 75 -6.47 -4.61 -6.21
CA LYS A 75 -7.49 -4.55 -5.16
C LYS A 75 -7.93 -3.10 -4.94
N ALA A 76 -9.20 -2.81 -5.21
CA ALA A 76 -9.77 -1.47 -5.03
C ALA A 76 -9.93 -1.09 -3.55
N ASP A 77 -10.37 -2.04 -2.71
CA ASP A 77 -10.53 -1.82 -1.27
C ASP A 77 -9.30 -2.30 -0.51
N ARG A 78 -8.39 -1.36 -0.25
CA ARG A 78 -7.15 -1.61 0.50
C ARG A 78 -7.41 -1.99 1.95
N ARG A 79 -8.45 -1.44 2.58
CA ARG A 79 -8.77 -1.73 3.98
C ARG A 79 -9.32 -3.14 4.12
N ALA A 80 -10.23 -3.56 3.23
CA ALA A 80 -10.71 -4.93 3.18
C ALA A 80 -9.57 -5.92 2.89
N PHE A 81 -8.65 -5.55 2.00
CA PHE A 81 -7.45 -6.35 1.72
C PHE A 81 -6.55 -6.51 2.96
N ALA A 82 -6.26 -5.42 3.69
CA ALA A 82 -5.45 -5.48 4.91
C ALA A 82 -6.12 -6.32 6.01
N GLN A 83 -7.44 -6.20 6.18
CA GLN A 83 -8.22 -7.04 7.10
C GLN A 83 -8.18 -8.51 6.72
N PHE A 84 -8.28 -8.83 5.42
CA PHE A 84 -8.13 -10.18 4.90
C PHE A 84 -6.72 -10.73 5.20
N MET A 85 -5.68 -9.96 4.90
CA MET A 85 -4.28 -10.35 5.10
C MET A 85 -3.99 -10.63 6.58
N GLN A 86 -4.57 -9.85 7.50
CA GLN A 86 -4.46 -10.09 8.94
C GLN A 86 -5.25 -11.31 9.39
N ALA A 87 -6.49 -11.47 8.91
CA ALA A 87 -7.36 -12.58 9.31
C ALA A 87 -6.82 -13.95 8.85
N ASP A 88 -6.17 -13.99 7.68
CA ASP A 88 -5.55 -15.20 7.12
C ASP A 88 -4.02 -15.24 7.32
N PHE A 89 -3.49 -14.42 8.24
CA PHE A 89 -2.04 -14.23 8.42
C PHE A 89 -1.26 -15.56 8.52
N ASP A 90 -1.62 -16.41 9.48
CA ASP A 90 -0.92 -17.68 9.69
C ASP A 90 -0.99 -18.58 8.44
N ARG A 91 -2.11 -18.54 7.72
CA ARG A 91 -2.33 -19.36 6.53
C ARG A 91 -1.53 -18.87 5.32
N ILE A 92 -1.22 -17.57 5.28
CA ILE A 92 -0.43 -16.95 4.23
C ILE A 92 1.06 -17.11 4.55
N PHE A 93 1.48 -16.86 5.79
CA PHE A 93 2.89 -16.69 6.15
C PHE A 93 3.56 -17.86 6.88
N THR A 94 2.82 -18.86 7.39
CA THR A 94 3.43 -20.04 8.04
C THR A 94 4.05 -20.99 7.01
N ASP A 95 5.23 -21.54 7.28
CA ASP A 95 5.92 -22.50 6.39
C ASP A 95 6.04 -21.98 4.95
N VAL A 96 6.44 -20.72 4.79
CA VAL A 96 6.75 -20.12 3.48
C VAL A 96 8.22 -20.40 3.15
N ASP A 97 8.45 -21.12 2.05
CA ASP A 97 9.80 -21.43 1.57
C ASP A 97 10.41 -20.25 0.80
N GLN A 98 9.61 -19.60 -0.05
CA GLN A 98 10.02 -18.43 -0.81
C GLN A 98 9.01 -17.28 -0.65
N PRO A 99 9.47 -16.02 -0.55
CA PRO A 99 8.58 -14.86 -0.42
C PRO A 99 7.43 -14.83 -1.43
N VAL A 100 7.70 -15.18 -2.68
CA VAL A 100 6.71 -15.17 -3.77
C VAL A 100 5.56 -16.17 -3.56
N ASP A 101 5.75 -17.21 -2.74
CA ASP A 101 4.73 -18.23 -2.48
C ASP A 101 3.48 -17.65 -1.82
N ILE A 102 3.61 -16.49 -1.13
CA ILE A 102 2.46 -15.81 -0.53
C ILE A 102 1.45 -15.36 -1.59
N LEU A 103 1.87 -15.08 -2.83
CA LEU A 103 0.98 -14.64 -3.90
C LEU A 103 0.01 -15.75 -4.29
N ALA A 104 0.51 -16.98 -4.42
CA ALA A 104 -0.33 -18.14 -4.68
C ALA A 104 -1.34 -18.36 -3.54
N ARG A 105 -0.87 -18.25 -2.29
CA ARG A 105 -1.72 -18.40 -1.10
C ARG A 105 -2.80 -17.33 -1.01
N ILE A 106 -2.47 -16.07 -1.27
CA ILE A 106 -3.41 -14.95 -1.35
C ILE A 106 -4.49 -15.24 -2.40
N ASN A 107 -4.10 -15.67 -3.60
CA ASN A 107 -5.04 -15.98 -4.68
C ASN A 107 -5.96 -17.15 -4.32
N THR A 108 -5.42 -18.26 -3.80
CA THR A 108 -6.22 -19.41 -3.35
C THR A 108 -7.22 -19.00 -2.28
N ARG A 109 -6.84 -18.14 -1.33
CA ARG A 109 -7.73 -17.71 -0.25
C ARG A 109 -8.79 -16.71 -0.72
N ALA A 110 -8.44 -15.79 -1.61
CA ALA A 110 -9.38 -14.84 -2.19
C ALA A 110 -10.50 -15.55 -2.96
N LEU A 111 -10.16 -16.56 -3.78
CA LEU A 111 -11.14 -17.33 -4.56
C LEU A 111 -12.15 -18.10 -3.69
N ASN A 112 -11.70 -18.62 -2.55
CA ASN A 112 -12.56 -19.37 -1.62
C ASN A 112 -13.53 -18.49 -0.82
N LYS A 113 -13.38 -17.16 -0.87
CA LYS A 113 -14.23 -16.21 -0.13
C LYS A 113 -15.42 -15.71 -0.96
N ASP A 114 -15.36 -15.90 -2.28
CA ASP A 114 -16.40 -15.50 -3.24
C ASP A 114 -17.34 -16.66 -3.65
N SER A 115 -17.12 -17.87 -3.09
CA SER A 115 -17.93 -19.09 -3.29
C SER A 115 -18.79 -19.42 -2.08
#